data_AF-A0A2V6WN51-F1
#
_entry.id   AF-A0A2V6WN51-F1
#
_cell.length_a   1.000
_cell.length_b   1.000
_cell.length_c   1.000
_cell.angle_alpha   90.00
_cell.angle_beta   90.00
_cell.angle_gamma   90.00
#
_symmetry.space_group_name_H-M   'P 1'
#
loop_
_entity.id
_entity.type
_entity.pdbx_description
1 polymer ?
#
loop_
_entity_poly.entity_id
_entity_poly.type
_entity_poly.pdbx_seq_one_letter_code
_entity_poly.pdbx_strand_id
1 'polypeptide(L)' 'DNWLKDLRTELYQLVYEKPVYPKNLYLKRAPMKHAEYREKVIARQVKLMHDRGIWARPGR' A
#
# COMPACT_ATOMS: atom_id res chain seq x y z
N ASP A 1 -23.52 21.15 -8.92
CA ASP A 1 -22.98 19.78 -8.73
C ASP A 1 -21.69 19.56 -9.46
N ASN A 2 -20.75 18.85 -8.83
CA ASN A 2 -19.42 18.58 -9.38
C ASN A 2 -19.21 17.07 -9.55
N TRP A 3 -20.04 16.48 -10.41
CA TRP A 3 -20.14 15.04 -10.64
C TRP A 3 -18.79 14.34 -10.93
N LEU A 4 -17.88 15.01 -11.64
CA LEU A 4 -16.54 14.46 -11.93
C LEU A 4 -15.65 14.36 -10.68
N LYS A 5 -15.81 15.25 -9.69
CA LYS A 5 -15.07 15.15 -8.41
C LYS A 5 -15.60 14.02 -7.54
N ASP A 6 -16.91 13.80 -7.56
CA ASP A 6 -17.56 12.75 -6.77
C ASP A 6 -17.12 11.37 -7.28
N LEU A 7 -17.13 11.16 -8.60
CA LEU A 7 -16.63 9.93 -9.25
C LEU A 7 -15.16 9.65 -8.90
N ARG A 8 -14.32 10.69 -8.86
CA ARG A 8 -12.89 10.55 -8.49
C ARG A 8 -12.72 10.13 -7.02
N THR A 9 -13.61 10.60 -6.14
CA THR A 9 -13.59 10.27 -4.71
C THR A 9 -14.00 8.83 -4.47
N GLU A 10 -15.02 8.34 -5.17
CA GLU A 10 -15.45 6.93 -5.13
C GLU A 10 -14.33 5.98 -5.57
N LEU A 11 -13.63 6.30 -6.66
CA LEU A 11 -12.47 5.51 -7.10
C LEU A 11 -11.36 5.45 -6.05
N TYR A 12 -11.09 6.56 -5.35
CA TYR A 12 -10.11 6.55 -4.26
C TYR A 12 -10.55 5.66 -3.09
N GLN A 13 -11.85 5.63 -2.76
CA GLN A 13 -12.35 4.73 -1.70
C GLN A 13 -12.05 3.27 -2.05
N LEU A 14 -12.34 2.84 -3.29
CA LEU A 14 -12.07 1.48 -3.76
C LEU A 14 -10.57 1.15 -3.76
N VAL A 15 -9.73 2.05 -4.30
CA VAL A 15 -8.27 1.83 -4.36
C VAL A 15 -7.66 1.72 -2.96
N TYR A 16 -8.15 2.50 -1.99
CA TYR A 16 -7.63 2.50 -0.61
C TYR A 16 -8.39 1.60 0.36
N GLU A 17 -9.38 0.82 -0.10
CA GLU A 17 -10.17 -0.11 0.71
C GLU A 17 -9.27 -1.17 1.34
N LYS A 18 -8.37 -1.77 0.55
CA LYS A 18 -7.46 -2.84 0.98
C LYS A 18 -6.01 -2.42 0.78
N PRO A 19 -5.48 -1.49 1.60
CA PRO A 19 -4.16 -0.92 1.39
C PRO A 19 -3.08 -2.01 1.46
N VAL A 20 -2.04 -1.83 0.64
CA VAL A 20 -0.79 -2.59 0.72
C VAL A 20 0.20 -1.87 1.63
N TYR A 21 0.32 -0.54 1.55
CA TYR A 21 1.21 0.19 2.45
C TYR A 21 0.50 0.72 3.69
N PRO A 22 1.21 0.85 4.84
CA PRO A 22 0.65 1.50 6.03
C PRO A 22 0.28 2.96 5.74
N LYS A 23 -0.95 3.35 6.12
CA LYS A 23 -1.40 4.74 5.98
C LYS A 23 -0.58 5.64 6.91
N ASN A 24 -0.20 6.82 6.43
CA ASN A 24 0.38 7.89 7.25
C ASN A 24 1.64 7.49 8.04
N LEU A 25 2.50 6.65 7.45
CA LEU A 25 3.66 6.06 8.11
C LEU A 25 4.59 7.06 8.83
N TYR A 26 4.66 8.29 8.34
CA TYR A 26 5.53 9.34 8.86
C TYR A 26 4.78 10.49 9.55
N LEU A 27 3.49 10.33 9.85
CA LEU A 27 2.71 11.39 10.51
C LEU A 27 3.23 11.75 11.91
N LYS A 28 3.82 10.79 12.62
CA LYS A 28 4.29 10.93 14.01
C LYS A 28 5.76 10.52 14.20
N ARG A 29 6.50 10.25 13.13
CA ARG A 29 7.90 9.82 13.19
C ARG A 29 8.69 10.31 11.98
N ALA A 30 10.00 10.49 12.17
CA ALA A 30 10.92 10.77 11.08
C ALA A 30 11.00 9.58 10.09
N PRO A 31 11.35 9.85 8.81
CA PRO A 31 11.58 8.80 7.81
C PRO A 31 12.56 7.71 8.26
N MET A 32 12.33 6.48 7.82
CA MET A 32 13.27 5.37 8.03
C MET A 32 14.48 5.49 7.10
N LYS A 33 15.61 4.90 7.51
CA LYS A 33 16.71 4.62 6.57
C LYS A 33 16.33 3.46 5.65
N HIS A 34 16.99 3.35 4.50
CA HIS A 34 16.62 2.39 3.46
C HIS A 34 16.57 0.93 3.94
N ALA A 35 17.59 0.47 4.69
CA ALA A 35 17.64 -0.88 5.22
C ALA A 35 16.48 -1.17 6.19
N GLU A 36 16.25 -0.26 7.14
CA GLU A 36 15.15 -0.35 8.10
C GLU A 36 13.78 -0.39 7.39
N TYR A 37 13.59 0.46 6.38
CA TYR A 37 12.35 0.52 5.60
C TYR A 37 12.10 -0.79 4.83
N ARG A 38 13.14 -1.37 4.25
CA ARG A 38 13.06 -2.64 3.53
C ARG A 38 12.59 -3.77 4.43
N GLU A 39 13.18 -3.89 5.61
CA GLU A 39 12.85 -4.96 6.57
C GLU A 39 11.48 -4.76 7.20
N LYS A 40 11.21 -3.54 7.70
CA LYS A 40 10.00 -3.27 8.50
C LYS A 40 8.76 -3.06 7.66
N VAL A 41 8.90 -2.60 6.41
CA VAL A 41 7.76 -2.24 5.54
C VAL A 41 7.71 -3.12 4.29
N ILE A 42 8.74 -3.06 3.45
CA ILE A 42 8.67 -3.68 2.10
C ILE A 42 8.49 -5.20 2.19
N ALA A 43 9.31 -5.90 2.98
CA ALA A 43 9.27 -7.36 3.06
C ALA A 43 7.88 -7.90 3.45
N ARG A 44 7.21 -7.22 4.39
CA ARG A 44 5.85 -7.55 4.82
C ARG A 44 4.82 -7.32 3.70
N GLN A 45 4.98 -6.24 2.92
CA GLN A 45 4.07 -5.93 1.82
C GLN A 45 4.24 -6.89 0.64
N VAL A 46 5.47 -7.29 0.31
CA VAL A 46 5.72 -8.32 -0.70
C VAL A 46 5.04 -9.63 -0.31
N LYS A 47 5.18 -10.06 0.94
CA LYS A 47 4.47 -11.24 1.45
C LYS A 47 2.96 -11.09 1.32
N LEU A 48 2.41 -9.95 1.74
CA LEU A 48 0.97 -9.65 1.64
C LEU A 48 0.46 -9.75 0.20
N MET A 49 1.24 -9.29 -0.79
CA MET A 49 0.86 -9.37 -2.20
C MET A 49 0.80 -10.82 -2.70
N HIS A 50 1.70 -11.69 -2.23
CA HIS A 50 1.59 -13.13 -2.48
C HIS A 50 0.39 -13.76 -1.77
N ASP A 51 0.19 -13.44 -0.49
CA ASP A 51 -0.92 -13.98 0.31
C ASP A 51 -2.29 -13.61 -0.29
N ARG A 52 -2.39 -12.41 -0.91
CA ARG A 52 -3.60 -11.94 -1.62
C ARG A 52 -3.71 -12.47 -3.06
N GLY A 53 -2.76 -13.26 -3.54
CA GLY A 53 -2.74 -13.77 -4.91
C GLY A 53 -2.53 -12.69 -5.99
N ILE A 54 -2.04 -11.50 -5.60
CA ILE A 54 -1.74 -10.41 -6.54
C ILE A 54 -0.48 -10.75 -7.33
N TRP A 55 0.54 -11.30 -6.65
CA TRP A 55 1.81 -11.70 -7.26
C TRP A 55 1.99 -13.21 -7.20
N ALA A 56 2.37 -13.79 -8.34
CA ALA A 56 2.88 -15.14 -8.40
C ALA A 56 4.29 -15.19 -7.80
N ARG A 57 4.61 -16.28 -7.08
CA ARG A 57 6.00 -16.53 -6.68
C ARG A 57 6.82 -16.85 -7.93
N PRO A 58 8.09 -16.44 -8.00
CA PRO A 58 8.95 -16.84 -9.09
C PRO A 58 8.97 -18.38 -9.19
N GLY A 59 8.87 -18.89 -10.42
CA GLY A 59 9.04 -20.31 -10.71
C GLY A 59 10.43 -20.78 -10.25
N ARG A 60 10.52 -22.07 -9.93
CA ARG A 60 11.78 -22.70 -9.54
C ARG A 60 12.69 -22.89 -10.75
#